data_AF-A0AAW5GKM1-F1
#
_entry.id   AF-A0AAW5GKM1-F1
#
_cell.length_a   1.000
_cell.length_b   1.000
_cell.length_c   1.000
_cell.angle_alpha   90.00
_cell.angle_beta   90.00
_cell.angle_gamma   90.00
#
_symmetry.space_group_name_H-M   'P 1'
#
loop_
_entity.id
_entity.type
_entity.pdbx_description
1 polymer ?
#
loop_
_entity_poly.entity_id
_entity_poly.type
_entity_poly.pdbx_seq_one_letter_code
_entity_poly.pdbx_strand_id
1 'polypeptide(L)' 'LFDENASCHFAIGNAYSENIKGGAEFSDEDKKKIGMNNSIIHVDFMVGGPELSVIGVKKDGTQVQILKNGNWAI' A
#
# COMPACT_ATOMS: atom_id res chain seq x y z
N LEU A 1 -4.62 -14.44 5.60
CA LEU A 1 -5.73 -14.57 4.63
C LEU A 1 -7.07 -14.01 5.10
N PHE A 2 -7.68 -14.49 6.19
CA PHE A 2 -9.00 -13.96 6.57
C PHE A 2 -8.92 -12.51 7.08
N ASP A 3 -8.02 -12.22 8.02
CA ASP A 3 -7.98 -10.89 8.65
C ASP A 3 -7.49 -9.78 7.71
N GLU A 4 -6.55 -10.07 6.80
CA GLU A 4 -6.06 -9.11 5.80
C GLU A 4 -7.14 -8.69 4.80
N ASN A 5 -8.15 -9.52 4.57
CA ASN A 5 -9.28 -9.23 3.70
C ASN A 5 -10.48 -8.61 4.46
N ALA A 6 -10.40 -8.53 5.79
CA ALA A 6 -11.42 -7.91 6.64
C ALA A 6 -11.07 -6.46 7.04
N SER A 7 -9.83 -6.02 6.80
CA SER A 7 -9.33 -4.73 7.26
C SER A 7 -8.24 -4.20 6.31
N CYS A 8 -8.09 -2.88 6.23
CA CYS A 8 -6.89 -2.30 5.63
C CYS A 8 -5.65 -2.81 6.37
N HIS A 9 -4.59 -3.10 5.62
CA HIS A 9 -3.34 -3.61 6.16
C HIS A 9 -2.14 -2.94 5.50
N PHE A 10 -0.99 -3.04 6.15
CA PHE A 10 0.32 -2.76 5.58
C PHE A 10 1.19 -4.00 5.72
N ALA A 11 2.23 -4.09 4.89
CA ALA A 11 3.21 -5.16 4.94
C ALA A 11 4.57 -4.63 5.39
N ILE A 12 5.20 -5.32 6.34
CA ILE A 12 6.63 -5.17 6.61
C ILE A 12 7.38 -6.14 5.70
N GLY A 13 8.33 -5.62 4.93
CA GLY A 13 9.21 -6.43 4.11
C GLY A 13 9.02 -6.23 2.60
N ASN A 14 9.06 -7.33 1.85
CA ASN A 14 9.25 -7.32 0.41
C ASN A 14 8.06 -6.75 -0.35
N ALA A 15 8.29 -5.86 -1.31
CA ALA A 15 7.25 -5.38 -2.21
C ALA A 15 7.08 -6.31 -3.42
N TYR A 16 5.84 -6.52 -3.86
CA TYR A 16 5.52 -7.27 -5.08
C TYR A 16 5.83 -6.44 -6.34
N SER A 17 6.57 -7.03 -7.29
CA SER A 17 6.96 -6.40 -8.58
C SER A 17 5.77 -5.93 -9.41
N GLU A 18 4.65 -6.64 -9.27
CA GLU A 18 3.40 -6.46 -9.98
C GLU A 18 2.69 -5.15 -9.58
N ASN A 19 3.05 -4.57 -8.43
CA ASN A 19 2.52 -3.29 -7.97
C ASN A 19 3.04 -2.09 -8.78
N ILE A 20 4.08 -2.30 -9.60
CA ILE A 20 4.63 -1.30 -10.52
C ILE A 20 4.47 -1.77 -11.96
N LYS A 21 3.99 -0.89 -12.83
CA LYS A 21 3.83 -1.21 -14.26
C LYS A 21 5.20 -1.59 -14.87
N GLY A 22 5.31 -2.83 -15.33
CA GLY A 22 6.54 -3.40 -15.88
C GLY A 22 7.57 -3.86 -14.84
N GLY A 23 7.22 -3.86 -13.55
CA GLY A 23 8.16 -4.14 -12.46
C GLY A 23 8.71 -5.58 -12.43
N ALA A 24 8.06 -6.53 -13.11
CA ALA A 24 8.58 -7.89 -13.29
C ALA A 24 9.87 -7.92 -14.13
N GLU A 25 10.03 -6.97 -15.05
CA GLU A 25 11.19 -6.87 -15.94
C GLU A 25 12.35 -6.08 -15.31
N PHE A 26 12.13 -5.48 -14.14
CA PHE A 26 13.15 -4.65 -13.49
C PHE A 26 14.21 -5.52 -12.81
N SER A 27 15.46 -5.10 -12.94
CA SER A 27 16.54 -5.60 -12.09
C SER A 27 16.27 -5.22 -10.62
N ASP A 28 16.89 -5.94 -9.69
CA ASP A 28 16.76 -5.62 -8.26
C ASP A 28 17.31 -4.22 -7.92
N GLU A 29 18.33 -3.77 -8.67
CA GLU A 29 18.88 -2.43 -8.56
C GLU A 29 17.88 -1.36 -9.01
N ASP A 30 17.15 -1.60 -10.09
CA ASP A 30 16.13 -0.66 -10.58
C ASP A 30 14.90 -0.64 -9.67
N LYS A 31 14.48 -1.80 -9.13
CA LYS A 31 13.45 -1.88 -8.07
C LYS A 31 13.83 -1.03 -6.86
N LYS A 32 15.08 -1.12 -6.42
CA LYS A 32 15.59 -0.31 -5.30
C LYS A 32 15.59 1.19 -5.61
N LYS A 33 15.99 1.60 -6.83
CA LYS A 33 16.01 3.02 -7.25
C LYS A 33 14.63 3.66 -7.23
N ILE A 34 13.57 2.90 -7.52
CA ILE A 34 12.18 3.40 -7.50
C ILE A 34 11.51 3.25 -6.13
N GLY A 35 12.25 2.84 -5.10
CA GLY A 35 11.77 2.75 -3.72
C GLY A 35 11.03 1.46 -3.38
N MET A 36 11.13 0.41 -4.19
CA MET A 36 10.61 -0.90 -3.80
C MET A 36 11.47 -1.50 -2.70
N ASN A 37 10.84 -1.91 -1.60
CA ASN A 37 11.53 -2.56 -0.50
C ASN A 37 11.87 -4.01 -0.87
N ASN A 38 13.09 -4.45 -0.56
CA ASN A 38 13.55 -5.82 -0.77
C ASN A 38 13.78 -6.49 0.59
N SER A 39 13.17 -7.65 0.81
CA SER A 39 13.33 -8.42 2.04
C SER A 39 13.06 -9.91 1.80
N ILE A 40 13.53 -10.75 2.72
CA ILE A 40 13.20 -12.18 2.74
C ILE A 40 11.83 -12.47 3.37
N ILE A 41 11.26 -11.48 4.07
CA ILE A 41 9.93 -11.59 4.70
C ILE A 41 8.92 -10.68 4.00
N HIS A 42 7.65 -11.02 4.16
CA HIS A 42 6.50 -10.18 3.88
C HIS A 42 5.48 -10.50 4.96
N VAL A 43 5.18 -9.52 5.83
CA VAL A 43 4.31 -9.73 7.00
C VAL A 43 3.26 -8.65 7.04
N ASP A 44 2.02 -9.06 6.75
CA ASP A 44 0.85 -8.19 6.82
C ASP A 44 0.38 -7.97 8.26
N PHE A 45 0.03 -6.73 8.56
CA PHE A 45 -0.62 -6.36 9.81
C PHE A 45 -1.75 -5.36 9.56
N MET A 46 -2.86 -5.55 10.26
CA MET A 46 -4.12 -4.86 10.02
C MET A 46 -4.18 -3.55 10.82
N VAL A 47 -4.70 -2.50 10.19
CA VAL A 47 -4.79 -1.13 10.75
C VAL A 47 -6.16 -0.47 10.54
N GLY A 48 -7.08 -1.12 9.83
CA GLY A 48 -8.42 -0.60 9.62
C GLY A 48 -9.32 -0.65 10.85
N GLY A 49 -10.42 0.09 10.77
CA GLY A 49 -11.42 0.20 11.84
C GLY A 49 -12.45 1.28 11.52
N PRO A 50 -13.51 1.42 12.36
CA PRO A 50 -14.58 2.39 12.14
C PRO A 50 -14.11 3.84 12.24
N GLU A 51 -12.98 4.11 12.89
CA GLU A 51 -12.37 5.44 13.01
C GLU A 51 -11.36 5.74 11.89
N LEU A 52 -11.10 4.79 10.97
CA LEU A 52 -10.11 4.98 9.92
C LEU A 52 -10.55 6.11 8.97
N SER A 53 -9.62 7.04 8.73
CA SER A 53 -9.74 8.07 7.69
C SER A 53 -8.50 8.03 6.80
N VAL A 54 -8.70 7.97 5.49
CA VAL A 54 -7.62 7.95 4.49
C VAL A 54 -7.81 9.11 3.53
N ILE A 55 -6.77 9.95 3.44
CA ILE A 55 -6.70 11.09 2.53
C ILE A 55 -5.63 10.80 1.49
N GLY A 56 -6.02 10.83 0.21
CA GLY A 56 -5.10 10.83 -0.91
C GLY A 56 -4.59 12.25 -1.17
N VAL A 57 -3.27 12.38 -1.34
CA VAL A 57 -2.63 13.67 -1.66
C VAL A 57 -2.13 13.63 -3.10
N LYS A 58 -2.64 14.52 -3.95
CA LYS A 58 -2.20 14.68 -5.34
C LYS A 58 -0.82 15.35 -5.41
N LYS A 59 -0.18 15.27 -6.58
CA LYS A 59 1.12 15.90 -6.83
C LYS A 59 1.13 17.42 -6.61
N ASP A 60 -0.01 18.08 -6.83
CA ASP A 60 -0.20 19.52 -6.61
C ASP A 60 -0.55 19.88 -5.15
N GLY A 61 -0.59 18.89 -4.26
CA GLY A 61 -0.96 19.07 -2.85
C GLY A 61 -2.46 19.00 -2.57
N THR A 62 -3.32 18.89 -3.59
CA THR A 62 -4.76 18.74 -3.40
C THR A 62 -5.06 17.46 -2.62
N GLN A 63 -5.86 17.60 -1.57
CA GLN A 63 -6.30 16.49 -0.73
C GLN A 63 -7.66 15.96 -1.20
N VAL A 64 -7.79 14.65 -1.28
CA VAL A 64 -9.03 13.95 -1.65
C VAL A 64 -9.33 12.91 -0.59
N GLN A 65 -10.50 12.96 0.02
CA GLN A 65 -10.94 11.92 0.95
C GLN A 65 -11.17 10.62 0.17
N ILE A 66 -10.52 9.54 0.60
CA ILE A 66 -10.64 8.21 -0.02
C ILE A 66 -11.52 7.31 0.85
N LEU A 67 -11.17 7.18 2.14
CA LEU A 67 -11.98 6.49 3.13
C LEU A 67 -12.36 7.44 4.27
N LYS A 68 -13.59 7.40 4.77
CA LYS A 68 -14.04 8.08 5.98
C LYS A 68 -14.85 7.09 6.83
N ASN A 69 -14.58 7.07 8.13
CA ASN A 69 -15.18 6.13 9.08
C ASN A 69 -15.07 4.66 8.59
N GLY A 70 -13.89 4.28 8.10
CA GLY A 70 -13.61 2.94 7.59
C GLY A 70 -14.24 2.57 6.24
N ASN A 71 -14.99 3.46 5.60
CA ASN A 71 -15.71 3.17 4.35
C ASN A 71 -15.34 4.16 3.23
N TRP A 72 -15.61 3.79 1.97
CA TRP A 72 -15.40 4.66 0.82
C TRP A 72 -16.16 5.99 0.95
N ALA A 73 -15.45 7.10 0.74
CA ALA A 73 -16.01 8.44 0.75
C ALA A 73 -16.61 8.79 -0.63
N ILE A 74 -17.64 8.03 -1.03
CA ILE A 74 -18.40 8.23 -2.28
C ILE A 74 -19.21 9.53 -2.27
#